data_AF-A0A7I9W6S6-F1
#
_entry.id   AF-A0A7I9W6S6-F1
#
_cell.length_a   1.000
_cell.length_b   1.000
_cell.length_c   1.000
_cell.angle_alpha   90.00
_cell.angle_beta   90.00
_cell.angle_gamma   90.00
#
_symmetry.space_group_name_H-M   'P 1'
#
loop_
_entity.id
_entity.type
_entity.pdbx_description
1 polymer ?
#
loop_
_entity_poly.entity_id
_entity_poly.type
_entity_poly.pdbx_seq_one_letter_code
_entity_poly.pdbx_strand_id
1 'polypeptide(L)'
;MDSIVDLTVIGLGRYIPRIARIAAATDINIVVATGMYTYNDVPMHFHFRGPGTLLDGPEIMTEMFVADITEGIAGTGIKAAILKCATDEPGVTPGVERVLRAVAQAHRQTGVPISTHTHAPARRGSSSSESSPRKAST
;
A
#
# COMPACT_ATOMS: atom_id res chain seq x y z
N MET A 1 -16.17 -7.23 19.67
CA MET A 1 -15.33 -7.03 18.48
C MET A 1 -14.59 -5.74 18.74
N ASP A 2 -13.28 -5.81 18.86
CA ASP A 2 -12.53 -4.76 19.58
C ASP A 2 -11.74 -3.86 18.64
N SER A 3 -11.48 -4.34 17.43
CA SER A 3 -10.70 -3.64 16.42
C SER A 3 -11.21 -3.94 15.01
N ILE A 4 -11.07 -2.96 14.13
CA ILE A 4 -11.21 -3.10 12.69
C ILE A 4 -9.96 -2.58 11.98
N VAL A 5 -9.68 -3.11 10.80
CA VAL A 5 -8.58 -2.65 9.95
C VAL A 5 -9.18 -1.99 8.71
N ASP A 6 -9.05 -0.67 8.60
CA ASP A 6 -9.48 0.09 7.44
C ASP A 6 -8.37 0.08 6.38
N LEU A 7 -8.62 -0.68 5.31
CA LEU A 7 -7.70 -0.87 4.19
C LEU A 7 -7.87 0.19 3.07
N THR A 8 -8.56 1.29 3.36
CA THR A 8 -8.70 2.41 2.43
C THR A 8 -7.36 3.13 2.25
N VAL A 9 -6.85 3.16 1.02
CA VAL A 9 -5.56 3.77 0.66
C VAL A 9 -5.68 4.72 -0.54
N ILE A 10 -4.57 5.22 -1.08
CA ILE A 10 -4.57 6.00 -2.33
C ILE A 10 -5.26 5.17 -3.42
N GLY A 11 -6.21 5.78 -4.13
CA GLY A 11 -7.10 5.10 -5.09
C GLY A 11 -8.47 4.70 -4.54
N LEU A 12 -8.66 4.69 -3.21
CA LEU A 12 -9.93 4.32 -2.56
C LEU A 12 -10.58 5.48 -1.78
N GLY A 13 -10.04 6.70 -1.88
CA GLY A 13 -10.61 7.87 -1.19
C GLY A 13 -10.20 8.03 0.28
N ARG A 14 -9.02 7.51 0.66
CA ARG A 14 -8.46 7.66 2.02
C ARG A 14 -8.42 9.13 2.45
N TYR A 15 -9.07 9.45 3.58
CA TYR A 15 -9.02 10.77 4.20
C TYR A 15 -9.04 10.64 5.73
N ILE A 16 -7.84 10.66 6.33
CA ILE A 16 -7.60 10.36 7.74
C ILE A 16 -8.30 11.31 8.74
N PRO A 17 -8.46 12.62 8.49
CA PRO A 17 -9.20 13.48 9.40
C PRO A 17 -10.65 13.03 9.63
N ARG A 18 -11.29 12.41 8.62
CA ARG A 18 -12.63 11.81 8.79
C ARG A 18 -12.57 10.56 9.66
N ILE A 19 -11.59 9.69 9.45
CA ILE A 19 -11.41 8.47 10.25
C ILE A 19 -11.11 8.82 11.71
N ALA A 20 -10.32 9.86 11.97
CA ALA A 20 -10.05 10.35 13.32
C ALA A 20 -11.33 10.77 14.06
N ARG A 21 -12.25 11.47 13.38
CA ARG A 21 -13.56 11.83 13.94
C ARG A 21 -14.44 10.62 14.24
N ILE A 22 -14.38 9.58 13.40
CA ILE A 22 -15.12 8.33 13.62
C ILE A 22 -14.54 7.57 14.80
N ALA A 23 -13.22 7.41 14.85
CA ALA A 23 -12.52 6.72 15.94
C ALA A 23 -12.78 7.40 17.30
N ALA A 24 -12.90 8.73 17.35
CA ALA A 24 -13.24 9.46 18.56
C ALA A 24 -14.70 9.27 19.04
N ALA A 25 -15.57 8.69 18.21
CA ALA A 25 -17.00 8.52 18.49
C ALA A 25 -17.40 7.07 18.75
N THR A 26 -16.43 6.16 18.88
CA THR A 26 -16.66 4.73 19.11
C THR A 26 -15.55 4.15 19.98
N ASP A 27 -15.83 3.08 20.71
CA ASP A 27 -14.84 2.34 21.49
C ASP A 27 -14.06 1.31 20.65
N ILE A 28 -14.33 1.21 19.34
CA ILE A 28 -13.65 0.31 18.41
C ILE A 28 -12.29 0.90 18.00
N ASN A 29 -11.22 0.12 18.12
CA ASN A 29 -9.92 0.51 17.58
C ASN A 29 -9.93 0.47 16.05
N ILE A 30 -9.55 1.56 15.40
CA ILE A 30 -9.45 1.63 13.93
C ILE A 30 -7.97 1.66 13.53
N VAL A 31 -7.49 0.55 12.99
CA VAL A 31 -6.14 0.45 12.42
C VAL A 31 -6.18 0.92 10.98
N VAL A 32 -5.38 1.93 10.63
CA VAL A 32 -5.38 2.54 9.28
C VAL A 32 -4.20 2.06 8.43
N ALA A 33 -4.43 2.05 7.11
CA ALA A 33 -3.47 1.58 6.12
C ALA A 33 -2.74 2.70 5.36
N THR A 34 -1.57 2.36 4.82
CA THR A 34 -0.93 3.06 3.70
C THR A 34 -0.65 2.12 2.54
N GLY A 35 -0.31 2.66 1.37
CA GLY A 35 -0.16 1.92 0.13
C GLY A 35 -0.99 2.52 -1.01
N MET A 36 -1.21 1.73 -2.06
CA MET A 36 -1.95 2.18 -3.23
C MET A 36 -2.77 1.05 -3.84
N TYR A 37 -3.98 1.42 -4.28
CA TYR A 37 -4.91 0.54 -4.95
C TYR A 37 -5.06 0.98 -6.41
N THR A 38 -4.55 0.15 -7.31
CA THR A 38 -4.78 0.26 -8.76
C THR A 38 -4.85 -1.14 -9.35
N TYR A 39 -5.62 -1.29 -10.42
CA TYR A 39 -5.69 -2.53 -11.19
C TYR A 39 -4.82 -2.50 -12.44
N ASN A 40 -4.32 -1.32 -12.83
CA ASN A 40 -3.60 -1.17 -14.08
C ASN A 40 -2.43 -0.19 -13.93
N ASP A 41 -2.68 1.11 -14.04
CA ASP A 41 -1.61 2.11 -14.03
C ASP A 41 -1.60 2.95 -12.73
N VAL A 42 -0.45 3.56 -12.45
CA VAL A 42 -0.29 4.47 -11.32
C VAL A 42 -0.99 5.82 -11.59
N PRO A 43 -1.48 6.53 -10.56
CA PRO A 43 -1.99 7.89 -10.71
C PRO A 43 -0.99 8.83 -11.40
N MET A 44 -1.49 9.86 -12.08
CA MET A 44 -0.69 10.84 -12.83
C MET A 44 0.49 11.43 -12.05
N HIS A 45 0.36 11.55 -10.72
CA HIS A 45 1.44 12.02 -9.84
C HIS A 45 2.74 11.21 -9.97
N PHE A 46 2.64 9.90 -10.27
CA PHE A 46 3.76 8.97 -10.41
C PHE A 46 4.15 8.72 -11.86
N HIS A 47 3.39 9.23 -12.83
CA HIS A 47 3.55 8.86 -14.24
C HIS A 47 4.90 9.32 -14.81
N PHE A 48 5.38 10.49 -14.37
CA PHE A 48 6.61 11.08 -14.91
C PHE A 48 7.83 10.93 -14.00
N ARG A 49 7.69 10.49 -12.75
CA ARG A 49 8.78 10.43 -11.76
C ARG A 49 8.95 9.04 -11.19
N GLY A 50 10.20 8.68 -10.91
CA GLY A 50 10.61 7.41 -10.34
C GLY A 50 11.21 6.45 -11.38
N PRO A 51 11.63 5.25 -10.95
CA PRO A 51 12.53 4.41 -11.72
C PRO A 51 11.94 4.05 -13.10
N GLY A 52 12.67 4.39 -14.17
CA GLY A 52 12.29 4.03 -15.54
C GLY A 52 11.15 4.87 -16.14
N THR A 53 10.78 5.98 -15.51
CA THR A 53 9.82 6.96 -16.06
C THR A 53 10.52 8.08 -16.84
N LEU A 54 9.77 8.98 -17.47
CA LEU A 54 10.32 10.06 -18.31
C LEU A 54 11.35 10.96 -17.61
N LEU A 55 11.10 11.33 -16.35
CA LEU A 55 12.05 12.14 -15.56
C LEU A 55 12.97 11.29 -14.68
N ASP A 56 12.75 9.97 -14.68
CA ASP A 56 13.44 8.98 -13.86
C ASP A 56 13.49 9.35 -12.36
N GLY A 57 14.42 8.76 -11.60
CA GLY A 57 14.71 9.11 -10.21
C GLY A 57 14.30 8.03 -9.19
N PRO A 58 14.45 8.32 -7.89
CA PRO A 58 14.16 7.35 -6.84
C PRO A 58 12.66 7.02 -6.76
N GLU A 59 12.34 5.87 -6.15
CA GLU A 59 10.94 5.46 -5.95
C GLU A 59 10.28 6.23 -4.80
N ILE A 60 9.55 7.29 -5.16
CA ILE A 60 8.84 8.17 -4.22
C ILE A 60 7.68 7.49 -3.50
N MET A 61 7.08 6.42 -4.05
CA MET A 61 5.99 5.70 -3.37
C MET A 61 6.47 5.03 -2.08
N THR A 62 7.67 4.46 -2.10
CA THR A 62 8.23 3.80 -0.92
C THR A 62 8.42 4.81 0.20
N GLU A 63 9.01 5.97 -0.09
CA GLU A 63 9.27 7.03 0.87
C GLU A 63 7.99 7.54 1.51
N MET A 64 6.95 7.79 0.72
CA MET A 64 5.64 8.21 1.24
C MET A 64 5.00 7.16 2.15
N PHE A 65 5.05 5.88 1.77
CA PHE A 65 4.48 4.82 2.61
C PHE A 65 5.25 4.67 3.91
N VAL A 66 6.57 4.80 3.88
CA VAL A 66 7.41 4.79 5.09
C VAL A 66 7.06 5.99 5.98
N ALA A 67 6.97 7.20 5.42
CA ALA A 67 6.60 8.40 6.18
C ALA A 67 5.21 8.28 6.83
N ASP A 68 4.22 7.74 6.11
CA ASP A 68 2.89 7.45 6.66
C ASP A 68 2.95 6.51 7.89
N ILE A 69 3.92 5.59 7.92
CA ILE A 69 4.12 4.63 9.00
C ILE A 69 4.94 5.22 10.16
N THR A 70 6.01 5.96 9.85
CA THR A 70 6.99 6.41 10.85
C THR A 70 6.66 7.77 11.44
N GLU A 71 6.07 8.65 10.66
CA GLU A 71 5.83 10.06 11.01
C GLU A 71 4.34 10.36 11.16
N GLY A 72 3.53 9.82 10.26
CA GLY A 72 2.07 9.96 10.27
C GLY A 72 1.52 10.49 8.95
N ILE A 73 0.28 10.12 8.66
CA ILE A 73 -0.33 10.35 7.36
C ILE A 73 -0.69 11.82 7.18
N ALA A 74 -0.13 12.46 6.15
CA ALA A 74 -0.47 13.82 5.72
C ALA A 74 -0.48 14.87 6.86
N GLY A 75 0.49 14.80 7.77
CA GLY A 75 0.64 15.75 8.88
C GLY A 75 -0.38 15.59 10.02
N THR A 76 -1.20 14.54 10.01
CA THR A 76 -2.19 14.29 11.07
C THR A 76 -1.58 13.70 12.35
N GLY A 77 -0.35 13.23 12.30
CA GLY A 77 0.29 12.47 13.39
C GLY A 77 -0.25 11.04 13.56
N ILE A 78 -1.32 10.65 12.85
CA ILE A 78 -1.87 9.29 12.86
C ILE A 78 -1.06 8.41 11.93
N LYS A 79 -0.49 7.33 12.45
CA LYS A 79 0.41 6.44 11.72
C LYS A 79 -0.32 5.24 11.12
N ALA A 80 0.05 4.87 9.90
CA ALA A 80 -0.37 3.61 9.31
C ALA A 80 0.34 2.44 10.00
N ALA A 81 -0.39 1.34 10.23
CA ALA A 81 0.18 0.12 10.81
C ALA A 81 0.05 -1.11 9.90
N ILE A 82 -0.43 -0.91 8.66
CA ILE A 82 -0.53 -1.96 7.65
C ILE A 82 -0.35 -1.37 6.26
N LEU A 83 0.29 -2.13 5.37
CA LEU A 83 0.44 -1.80 3.96
C LEU A 83 -0.65 -2.47 3.13
N LYS A 84 -1.11 -1.79 2.08
CA LYS A 84 -2.12 -2.31 1.15
C LYS A 84 -1.67 -2.18 -0.30
N CYS A 85 -1.87 -3.26 -1.05
CA CYS A 85 -1.76 -3.28 -2.51
C CYS A 85 -2.88 -4.12 -3.15
N ALA A 86 -2.88 -4.19 -4.48
CA ALA A 86 -3.84 -4.93 -5.27
C ALA A 86 -3.20 -5.64 -6.47
N THR A 87 -3.76 -6.79 -6.84
CA THR A 87 -3.52 -7.48 -8.12
C THR A 87 -4.85 -8.07 -8.58
N ASP A 88 -5.45 -7.49 -9.61
CA ASP A 88 -6.79 -7.86 -10.05
C ASP A 88 -6.79 -8.61 -11.39
N GLU A 89 -7.92 -8.68 -12.09
CA GLU A 89 -8.09 -9.40 -13.35
C GLU A 89 -6.96 -9.13 -14.36
N PRO A 90 -6.49 -7.88 -14.59
CA PRO A 90 -5.40 -7.61 -15.52
C PRO A 90 -4.05 -8.26 -15.15
N GLY A 91 -3.89 -8.69 -13.90
CA GLY A 91 -2.65 -9.28 -13.39
C GLY A 91 -1.61 -8.23 -12.99
N VAL A 92 -0.34 -8.57 -13.14
CA VAL A 92 0.79 -7.71 -12.77
C VAL A 92 1.19 -6.87 -13.99
N THR A 93 0.45 -5.82 -14.24
CA THR A 93 0.81 -4.77 -15.22
C THR A 93 2.03 -3.98 -14.74
N PRO A 94 2.71 -3.19 -15.59
CA PRO A 94 3.86 -2.39 -15.15
C PRO A 94 3.54 -1.44 -13.98
N GLY A 95 2.36 -0.80 -14.00
CA GLY A 95 1.91 0.04 -12.89
C GLY A 95 1.68 -0.75 -11.61
N VAL A 96 0.97 -1.88 -11.68
CA VAL A 96 0.76 -2.78 -10.54
C VAL A 96 2.08 -3.30 -9.98
N GLU A 97 3.01 -3.74 -10.84
CA GLU A 97 4.32 -4.22 -10.44
C GLU A 97 5.09 -3.15 -9.64
N ARG A 98 5.08 -1.91 -10.14
CA ARG A 98 5.73 -0.79 -9.47
C ARG A 98 5.17 -0.56 -8.07
N VAL A 99 3.84 -0.62 -7.90
CA VAL A 99 3.19 -0.53 -6.58
C VAL A 99 3.59 -1.70 -5.68
N LEU A 100 3.56 -2.93 -6.18
CA LEU A 100 3.92 -4.12 -5.41
C LEU A 100 5.37 -4.02 -4.90
N ARG A 101 6.30 -3.56 -5.74
CA ARG A 101 7.70 -3.35 -5.37
C ARG A 101 7.83 -2.25 -4.31
N ALA A 102 7.15 -1.12 -4.46
CA ALA A 102 7.17 -0.04 -3.47
C ALA A 102 6.63 -0.48 -2.10
N VAL A 103 5.51 -1.21 -2.09
CA VAL A 103 4.92 -1.79 -0.87
C VAL A 103 5.86 -2.82 -0.23
N ALA A 104 6.48 -3.70 -1.02
CA ALA A 104 7.45 -4.67 -0.51
C ALA A 104 8.68 -4.00 0.11
N GLN A 105 9.20 -2.92 -0.50
CA GLN A 105 10.31 -2.17 0.08
C GLN A 105 9.90 -1.45 1.38
N ALA A 106 8.73 -0.82 1.43
CA ALA A 106 8.23 -0.18 2.65
C ALA A 106 8.07 -1.20 3.79
N HIS A 107 7.56 -2.40 3.50
CA HIS A 107 7.48 -3.50 4.46
C HIS A 107 8.87 -3.88 4.98
N ARG A 108 9.85 -4.06 4.09
CA ARG A 108 11.23 -4.41 4.48
C ARG A 108 11.88 -3.36 5.37
N GLN A 109 11.55 -2.08 5.19
CA GLN A 109 12.12 -0.98 5.98
C GLN A 109 11.43 -0.80 7.34
N THR A 110 10.14 -1.10 7.45
CA THR A 110 9.33 -0.74 8.62
C THR A 110 8.83 -1.93 9.44
N GLY A 111 8.82 -3.13 8.84
CA GLY A 111 8.30 -4.34 9.46
C GLY A 111 6.76 -4.44 9.54
N VAL A 112 6.01 -3.41 9.13
CA VAL A 112 4.54 -3.46 9.20
C VAL A 112 3.98 -4.49 8.21
N PRO A 113 2.93 -5.25 8.54
CA PRO A 113 2.39 -6.30 7.68
C PRO A 113 1.84 -5.76 6.35
N ILE A 114 1.75 -6.63 5.35
CA ILE A 114 1.10 -6.34 4.06
C ILE A 114 -0.24 -7.09 4.00
N SER A 115 -1.30 -6.37 3.63
CA SER A 115 -2.57 -6.93 3.17
C SER A 115 -2.71 -6.74 1.67
N THR A 116 -3.22 -7.74 0.95
CA THR A 116 -3.33 -7.70 -0.52
C THR A 116 -4.77 -7.90 -0.99
N HIS A 117 -5.14 -7.22 -2.07
CA HIS A 117 -6.38 -7.48 -2.81
C HIS A 117 -6.03 -8.39 -3.97
N THR A 118 -6.82 -9.45 -4.17
CA THR A 118 -6.57 -10.40 -5.25
C THR A 118 -7.86 -10.74 -5.98
N HIS A 119 -7.78 -10.88 -7.30
CA HIS A 119 -8.88 -11.45 -8.07
C HIS A 119 -8.88 -12.98 -7.92
N ALA A 120 -9.70 -13.48 -6.99
CA ALA A 120 -9.77 -14.89 -6.65
C ALA A 120 -10.14 -15.81 -7.83
N PRO A 121 -11.10 -15.48 -8.72
CA PRO A 121 -11.43 -16.33 -9.86
C PRO A 121 -10.25 -16.56 -10.81
N ALA A 122 -9.44 -15.53 -11.03
CA ALA A 122 -8.22 -15.62 -11.85
C ALA A 122 -6.98 -16.08 -11.05
N ARG A 123 -7.16 -16.50 -9.78
CA ARG A 123 -6.11 -17.00 -8.89
C ARG A 123 -4.89 -16.07 -8.77
N ARG A 124 -5.11 -14.76 -8.78
CA ARG A 124 -4.02 -13.76 -8.75
C ARG A 124 -3.23 -13.74 -7.44
N GLY A 125 -3.72 -14.37 -6.38
CA GLY A 125 -3.02 -14.43 -5.09
C GLY A 125 -1.69 -15.17 -5.11
N SER A 126 -1.52 -16.19 -5.97
CA SER A 126 -0.23 -16.89 -6.07
C SER A 126 0.85 -16.02 -6.70
N SER A 127 0.52 -15.29 -7.77
CA SER A 127 1.46 -14.40 -8.46
C SER A 127 1.99 -13.27 -7.56
N SER A 128 1.17 -12.72 -6.67
CA SER A 128 1.59 -11.68 -5.72
C SER A 128 2.58 -12.20 -4.66
N SER A 129 2.54 -13.51 -4.36
CA SER A 129 3.43 -14.15 -3.37
C SER A 129 4.78 -14.57 -3.96
N GLU A 130 4.83 -14.87 -5.26
CA GLU A 130 6.04 -15.35 -5.96
C GLU A 130 7.03 -14.22 -6.30
N SER A 131 6.59 -12.96 -6.31
CA SER A 131 7.49 -11.81 -6.48
C SER A 131 8.36 -11.51 -5.25
N SER A 132 8.14 -12.21 -4.13
CA SER A 132 9.04 -12.17 -2.98
C SER A 132 10.13 -13.24 -3.15
N PRO A 133 11.43 -12.88 -3.20
CA PRO A 133 12.49 -13.87 -3.35
C PRO A 133 12.41 -14.86 -2.19
N ARG A 134 12.19 -16.15 -2.51
CA ARG A 134 12.33 -17.22 -1.52
C ARG A 134 13.77 -17.15 -1.01
N LYS A 135 13.96 -16.99 0.31
CA LYS A 135 15.27 -17.26 0.90
C LYS A 135 15.59 -18.73 0.59
N ALA A 136 16.62 -18.96 -0.20
CA ALA A 136 17.24 -20.28 -0.24
C ALA A 136 17.78 -20.55 1.17
N SER A 137 17.19 -21.52 1.86
CA SER A 137 17.75 -22.05 3.08
C SER A 137 18.98 -22.88 2.70
N THR A 138 20.15 -22.43 3.14
CA THR A 138 21.35 -23.24 3.36
C THR A 138 21.69 -23.18 4.83
#